data_AF-A0A5M9QU57-F1
#
_entry.id   AF-A0A5M9QU57-F1
#
_cell.length_a   1.000
_cell.length_b   1.000
_cell.length_c   1.000
_cell.angle_alpha   90.00
_cell.angle_beta   90.00
_cell.angle_gamma   90.00
#
_symmetry.space_group_name_H-M   'P 1'
#
loop_
_entity.id
_entity.type
_entity.pdbx_description
1 polymer ?
#
loop_
_entity_poly.entity_id
_entity_poly.type
_entity_poly.pdbx_seq_one_letter_code
_entity_poly.pdbx_strand_id
1 'polypeptide(L)'
;MDCLALPSDKARNDDKKVDSRVKAGVLATPQAEVDFSASVGSSVSHNDSKHCLPKTELPRLENILHTTFPYYRFQTSDDVKLLFASLACIIAQGGLESSFSRKAPPLAVISAISQAICSHASRILASPLYAPFFSHDYCARFLASKQFSQGFSFLVGFSPSSPLKRWNMFLRWLTRKDHIDLGLWQDLLSPSDLLLPLDTHTLRISRALTLLQRKSYDRKAVLEVSAALKRFCAHDPIRYDFALYRIGQSGAWLKQLES
;
A
#
# COMPACT_ATOMS: atom_id res chain seq x y z
N MET A 1 22.32 -55.03 22.38
CA MET A 1 21.34 -54.34 21.52
C MET A 1 21.97 -53.00 21.25
N ASP A 2 22.86 -53.02 20.27
CA ASP A 2 23.90 -52.02 20.06
C ASP A 2 23.68 -51.41 18.68
N CYS A 3 23.66 -50.08 18.65
CA CYS A 3 23.53 -49.28 17.44
C CYS A 3 24.65 -49.64 16.46
N LEU A 4 24.25 -50.14 15.30
CA LEU A 4 25.13 -50.39 14.17
C LEU A 4 25.64 -49.07 13.59
N ALA A 5 26.96 -48.97 13.51
CA ALA A 5 27.70 -47.94 12.79
C ALA A 5 27.44 -48.04 11.27
N LEU A 6 27.31 -46.89 10.61
CA LEU A 6 27.40 -46.78 9.16
C LEU A 6 28.84 -46.48 8.75
N PRO A 7 29.42 -47.19 7.77
CA PRO A 7 30.75 -46.89 7.25
C PRO A 7 30.73 -45.87 6.11
N SER A 8 31.83 -45.12 6.05
CA SER A 8 32.29 -44.20 5.01
C SER A 8 32.59 -44.87 3.66
N ASP A 9 32.41 -44.16 2.52
CA ASP A 9 33.54 -43.80 1.64
C ASP A 9 33.16 -42.94 0.39
N LYS A 10 34.08 -42.00 0.11
CA LYS A 10 34.61 -41.49 -1.19
C LYS A 10 33.72 -40.82 -2.25
N ALA A 11 33.94 -39.50 -2.32
CA ALA A 11 34.42 -38.72 -3.47
C ALA A 11 34.27 -39.28 -4.90
N ARG A 12 33.59 -38.49 -5.75
CA ARG A 12 33.94 -38.34 -7.17
C ARG A 12 33.72 -36.90 -7.62
N ASN A 13 34.82 -36.30 -8.03
CA ASN A 13 34.94 -35.02 -8.71
C ASN A 13 34.46 -35.20 -10.16
N ASP A 14 33.74 -34.23 -10.73
CA ASP A 14 33.71 -34.04 -12.19
C ASP A 14 33.33 -32.60 -12.54
N ASP A 15 34.30 -31.92 -13.14
CA ASP A 15 34.25 -30.61 -13.78
C ASP A 15 33.21 -30.54 -14.90
N LYS A 16 32.39 -29.47 -14.89
CA LYS A 16 31.78 -28.93 -16.13
C LYS A 16 31.77 -27.40 -16.14
N LYS A 17 32.86 -26.87 -16.71
CA LYS A 17 32.91 -25.92 -17.83
C LYS A 17 32.02 -24.66 -17.75
N VAL A 18 32.69 -23.56 -17.47
CA VAL A 18 32.32 -22.17 -17.80
C VAL A 18 31.99 -22.04 -19.29
N ASP A 19 30.82 -21.48 -19.62
CA ASP A 19 30.56 -20.91 -20.95
C ASP A 19 30.10 -19.46 -20.81
N SER A 20 30.96 -18.58 -21.30
CA SER A 20 30.82 -17.14 -21.39
C SER A 20 30.10 -16.79 -22.69
N ARG A 21 28.82 -16.41 -22.61
CA ARG A 21 28.15 -15.65 -23.67
C ARG A 21 27.33 -14.51 -23.09
N VAL A 22 27.99 -13.36 -22.96
CA VAL A 22 27.37 -12.04 -22.91
C VAL A 22 26.64 -11.83 -24.24
N LYS A 23 25.31 -11.76 -24.19
CA LYS A 23 24.51 -11.09 -25.22
C LYS A 23 23.77 -9.94 -24.58
N ALA A 24 24.22 -8.73 -24.92
CA ALA A 24 23.51 -7.49 -24.67
C ALA A 24 22.15 -7.54 -25.41
N GLY A 25 21.07 -7.61 -24.63
CA GLY A 25 19.71 -7.39 -25.10
C GLY A 25 19.20 -6.13 -24.44
N VAL A 26 19.19 -5.03 -25.20
CA VAL A 26 18.55 -3.77 -24.83
C VAL A 26 17.04 -4.02 -24.76
N LEU A 27 16.49 -4.16 -23.55
CA LEU A 27 15.06 -4.06 -23.33
C LEU A 27 14.75 -2.61 -22.94
N ALA A 28 14.13 -1.89 -23.88
CA ALA A 28 13.56 -0.57 -23.66
C ALA A 28 12.48 -0.64 -22.57
N THR A 29 12.71 0.03 -21.45
CA THR A 29 11.66 0.38 -20.48
C THR A 29 10.79 1.49 -21.07
N PRO A 30 9.46 1.38 -21.06
CA PRO A 30 8.61 2.50 -21.45
C PRO A 30 8.67 3.55 -20.34
N GLN A 31 9.30 4.69 -20.63
CA GLN A 31 9.17 5.91 -19.85
C GLN A 31 7.71 6.36 -19.90
N ALA A 32 7.00 6.23 -18.79
CA ALA A 32 5.83 7.03 -18.53
C ALA A 32 6.31 8.23 -17.70
N GLU A 33 6.78 9.27 -18.39
CA GLU A 33 6.93 10.60 -17.81
C GLU A 33 5.54 11.09 -17.41
N VAL A 34 5.30 11.17 -16.11
CA VAL A 34 4.15 11.91 -15.59
C VAL A 34 4.59 13.36 -15.54
N ASP A 35 4.35 14.06 -16.64
CA ASP A 35 4.60 15.48 -16.80
C ASP A 35 3.67 16.25 -15.85
N PHE A 36 4.25 16.87 -14.82
CA PHE A 36 3.55 17.60 -13.77
C PHE A 36 3.72 19.11 -13.99
N SER A 37 3.29 19.62 -15.14
CA SER A 37 3.30 21.06 -15.40
C SER A 37 2.15 21.53 -16.30
N ALA A 38 1.23 22.27 -15.69
CA ALA A 38 0.27 23.27 -16.21
C ALA A 38 -1.11 23.05 -15.54
N SER A 39 -1.85 24.02 -15.02
CA SER A 39 -1.67 25.45 -14.79
C SER A 39 -2.87 25.86 -13.92
N VAL A 40 -2.65 26.55 -12.80
CA VAL A 40 -3.71 27.38 -12.19
C VAL A 40 -3.05 28.68 -11.75
N GLY A 41 -3.39 29.73 -12.48
CA GLY A 41 -2.98 31.09 -12.19
C GLY A 41 -3.83 31.70 -11.08
N SER A 42 -3.10 32.48 -10.27
CA SER A 42 -3.50 33.69 -9.55
C SER A 42 -4.18 33.60 -8.18
N SER A 43 -3.49 34.29 -7.27
CA SER A 43 -3.92 35.10 -6.12
C SER A 43 -4.35 34.39 -4.85
N VAL A 44 -3.39 34.17 -3.95
CA VAL A 44 -3.61 34.36 -2.50
C VAL A 44 -2.35 34.97 -1.87
N SER A 45 -2.62 35.99 -1.06
CA SER A 45 -1.74 36.83 -0.25
C SER A 45 -0.69 36.09 0.58
N HIS A 46 0.49 36.71 0.69
CA HIS A 46 1.53 36.37 1.66
C HIS A 46 0.96 36.32 3.07
N ASN A 47 1.10 35.19 3.75
CA ASN A 47 1.11 35.16 5.20
C ASN A 47 2.11 34.09 5.67
N ASP A 48 3.31 34.56 6.01
CA ASP A 48 4.36 33.78 6.66
C ASP A 48 3.90 33.39 8.06
N SER A 49 3.23 32.24 8.17
CA SER A 49 2.93 31.60 9.45
C SER A 49 3.75 30.31 9.54
N LYS A 50 4.87 30.41 10.25
CA LYS A 50 5.64 29.28 10.76
C LYS A 50 4.70 28.37 11.55
N HIS A 51 4.14 27.35 10.91
CA HIS A 51 3.31 26.35 11.56
C HIS A 51 4.25 25.40 12.33
N CYS A 52 4.66 25.85 13.52
CA CYS A 52 5.34 24.99 14.49
C CYS A 52 4.33 23.96 15.01
N LEU A 53 4.72 22.69 15.04
CA LEU A 53 3.88 21.58 15.50
C LEU A 53 3.46 21.80 16.98
N PRO A 54 2.24 21.40 17.40
CA PRO A 54 1.80 21.50 18.79
C PRO A 54 2.75 20.75 19.74
N LYS A 55 3.09 21.37 20.87
CA LYS A 55 4.09 20.87 21.86
C LYS A 55 3.80 19.47 22.43
N THR A 56 2.55 19.01 22.38
CA THR A 56 2.11 17.71 22.91
C THR A 56 2.35 16.52 21.97
N GLU A 57 2.72 16.76 20.70
CA GLU A 57 2.87 15.69 19.69
C GLU A 57 4.31 15.45 19.24
N LEU A 58 5.20 16.40 19.52
CA LEU A 58 6.66 16.26 19.42
C LEU A 58 7.22 15.00 20.09
N PRO A 59 6.77 14.58 21.30
CA PRO A 59 7.28 13.38 21.95
C PRO A 59 6.99 12.09 21.16
N ARG A 60 5.89 12.05 20.39
CA ARG A 60 5.50 10.84 19.66
C ARG A 60 6.39 10.61 18.45
N LEU A 61 6.70 11.66 17.71
CA LEU A 61 7.63 11.59 16.58
C LEU A 61 9.03 11.23 17.07
N GLU A 62 9.50 11.88 18.13
CA GLU A 62 10.81 11.59 18.73
C GLU A 62 10.92 10.13 19.17
N ASN A 63 9.93 9.61 19.88
CA ASN A 63 9.89 8.19 20.27
C ASN A 63 9.99 7.25 19.06
N ILE A 64 9.29 7.55 17.96
CA ILE A 64 9.36 6.74 16.73
C ILE A 64 10.76 6.81 16.11
N LEU A 65 11.37 7.99 16.06
CA LEU A 65 12.69 8.17 15.47
C LEU A 65 13.79 7.42 16.24
N HIS A 66 13.68 7.38 17.57
CA HIS A 66 14.58 6.59 18.43
C HIS A 66 14.26 5.10 18.49
N THR A 67 13.08 4.69 18.00
CA THR A 67 12.69 3.27 17.99
C THR A 67 13.43 2.51 16.89
N THR A 68 13.92 1.31 17.25
CA THR A 68 14.44 0.35 16.27
C THR A 68 13.30 -0.54 15.79
N PHE A 69 13.11 -0.61 14.48
CA PHE A 69 12.08 -1.46 13.88
C PHE A 69 12.69 -2.74 13.32
N PRO A 70 12.02 -3.90 13.44
CA PRO A 70 12.51 -5.12 12.83
C PRO A 70 12.43 -5.03 11.31
N TYR A 71 13.33 -5.73 10.63
CA TYR A 71 13.15 -6.04 9.22
C TYR A 71 11.85 -6.83 9.05
N TYR A 72 11.00 -6.39 8.12
CA TYR A 72 9.71 -7.02 7.89
C TYR A 72 9.61 -7.42 6.43
N ARG A 73 9.66 -8.73 6.13
CA ARG A 73 9.53 -9.29 4.78
C ARG A 73 10.56 -8.77 3.75
N PHE A 74 10.33 -7.61 3.15
CA PHE A 74 11.26 -6.91 2.26
C PHE A 74 11.35 -5.40 2.55
N GLN A 75 10.79 -4.97 3.68
CA GLN A 75 10.90 -3.64 4.24
C GLN A 75 12.04 -3.59 5.24
N THR A 76 12.94 -2.64 5.07
CA THR A 76 14.01 -2.34 6.02
C THR A 76 13.47 -1.64 7.28
N SER A 77 14.27 -1.57 8.34
CA SER A 77 13.93 -0.77 9.53
C SER A 77 13.65 0.69 9.16
N ASP A 78 14.41 1.25 8.22
CA ASP A 78 14.25 2.66 7.81
C ASP A 78 12.94 2.87 7.03
N ASP A 79 12.51 1.90 6.22
CA ASP A 79 11.20 1.98 5.52
C ASP A 79 10.04 2.06 6.51
N VAL A 80 10.06 1.19 7.52
CA VAL A 80 9.00 1.10 8.54
C VAL A 80 9.02 2.36 9.41
N LYS A 81 10.21 2.79 9.85
CA LYS A 81 10.39 4.02 10.62
C LYS A 81 9.90 5.23 9.86
N LEU A 82 10.25 5.37 8.58
CA LEU A 82 9.84 6.49 7.74
C LEU A 82 8.33 6.56 7.58
N LEU A 83 7.66 5.42 7.39
CA LEU A 83 6.20 5.37 7.34
C LEU A 83 5.58 5.88 8.64
N PHE A 84 6.00 5.33 9.79
CA PHE A 84 5.44 5.73 11.08
C PHE A 84 5.74 7.18 11.44
N ALA A 85 6.95 7.66 11.15
CA ALA A 85 7.32 9.07 11.35
C ALA A 85 6.48 10.00 10.46
N SER A 86 6.20 9.60 9.22
CA SER A 86 5.32 10.36 8.32
C SER A 86 3.88 10.39 8.84
N LEU A 87 3.35 9.26 9.30
CA LEU A 87 2.01 9.19 9.90
C LEU A 87 1.91 10.00 11.20
N ALA A 88 2.96 9.99 12.03
CA ALA A 88 3.01 10.81 13.24
C ALA A 88 2.95 12.31 12.91
N CYS A 89 3.69 12.76 11.89
CA CYS A 89 3.59 14.14 11.40
C CYS A 89 2.17 14.48 10.90
N ILE A 90 1.52 13.56 10.19
CA ILE A 90 0.16 13.78 9.67
C ILE A 90 -0.86 13.86 10.81
N ILE A 91 -0.78 12.95 11.78
CA ILE A 91 -1.62 12.99 12.99
C ILE A 91 -1.48 14.36 13.67
N ALA A 92 -0.24 14.86 13.78
CA ALA A 92 0.02 16.15 14.39
C ALA A 92 -0.47 17.38 13.60
N GLN A 93 -0.93 17.17 12.37
CA GLN A 93 -1.50 18.20 11.49
C GLN A 93 -3.00 17.99 11.27
N GLY A 94 -3.67 17.31 12.21
CA GLY A 94 -5.12 17.09 12.16
C GLY A 94 -5.54 15.76 11.51
N GLY A 95 -4.62 14.79 11.40
CA GLY A 95 -4.93 13.43 10.95
C GLY A 95 -5.00 13.27 9.44
N LEU A 96 -5.32 12.05 9.00
CA LEU A 96 -5.42 11.71 7.57
C LEU A 96 -6.62 12.41 6.88
N GLU A 97 -7.63 12.75 7.66
CA GLU A 97 -8.89 13.35 7.23
C GLU A 97 -8.68 14.76 6.66
N SER A 98 -7.64 15.45 7.12
CA SER A 98 -7.26 16.77 6.59
C SER A 98 -6.68 16.71 5.17
N SER A 99 -6.34 15.52 4.68
CA SER A 99 -5.72 15.33 3.37
C SER A 99 -6.71 15.35 2.21
N PHE A 100 -8.03 15.28 2.45
CA PHE A 100 -9.03 15.15 1.38
C PHE A 100 -10.34 15.86 1.70
N SER A 101 -11.09 16.21 0.65
CA SER A 101 -12.41 16.84 0.78
C SER A 101 -13.49 15.85 1.20
N ARG A 102 -14.51 16.33 1.94
CA ARG A 102 -15.71 15.53 2.25
C ARG A 102 -16.36 15.00 0.98
N LYS A 103 -16.87 13.77 1.05
CA LYS A 103 -17.54 13.05 -0.06
C LYS A 103 -16.66 12.87 -1.30
N ALA A 104 -15.33 12.95 -1.16
CA ALA A 104 -14.42 12.63 -2.25
C ALA A 104 -14.53 11.14 -2.65
N PRO A 105 -14.41 10.81 -3.94
CA PRO A 105 -14.39 9.41 -4.38
C PRO A 105 -13.24 8.62 -3.71
N PRO A 106 -13.40 7.32 -3.41
CA PRO A 106 -12.38 6.55 -2.67
C PRO A 106 -10.98 6.59 -3.30
N LEU A 107 -10.88 6.51 -4.63
CA LEU A 107 -9.58 6.57 -5.30
C LEU A 107 -8.88 7.92 -5.11
N ALA A 108 -9.63 9.02 -5.04
CA ALA A 108 -9.10 10.35 -4.76
C ALA A 108 -8.63 10.44 -3.30
N VAL A 109 -9.40 9.90 -2.36
CA VAL A 109 -9.01 9.81 -0.93
C VAL A 109 -7.69 9.04 -0.78
N ILE A 110 -7.59 7.86 -1.40
CA ILE A 110 -6.38 7.03 -1.34
C ILE A 110 -5.17 7.78 -1.94
N SER A 111 -5.37 8.42 -3.09
CA SER A 111 -4.32 9.21 -3.74
C SER A 111 -3.85 10.36 -2.84
N ALA A 112 -4.78 11.08 -2.22
CA ALA A 112 -4.47 12.22 -1.37
C ALA A 112 -3.73 11.80 -0.09
N ILE A 113 -4.17 10.73 0.57
CA ILE A 113 -3.47 10.15 1.72
C ILE A 113 -2.05 9.70 1.34
N SER A 114 -1.92 9.00 0.20
CA SER A 114 -0.62 8.50 -0.26
C SER A 114 0.33 9.67 -0.57
N GLN A 115 -0.18 10.74 -1.18
CA GLN A 115 0.57 11.95 -1.46
C GLN A 115 0.99 12.67 -0.17
N ALA A 116 0.11 12.74 0.83
CA ALA A 116 0.43 13.30 2.14
C ALA A 116 1.58 12.54 2.81
N ILE A 117 1.50 11.20 2.84
CA ILE A 117 2.56 10.34 3.39
C ILE A 117 3.90 10.58 2.66
N CYS A 118 3.90 10.54 1.33
CA CYS A 118 5.10 10.79 0.53
C CYS A 118 5.66 12.21 0.74
N SER A 119 4.79 13.22 0.86
CA SER A 119 5.21 14.61 1.11
C SER A 119 5.93 14.75 2.46
N HIS A 120 5.39 14.14 3.52
CA HIS A 120 6.03 14.13 4.83
C HIS A 120 7.32 13.32 4.84
N ALA A 121 7.33 12.15 4.20
CA ALA A 121 8.52 11.31 4.09
C ALA A 121 9.67 12.06 3.40
N SER A 122 9.38 12.75 2.30
CA SER A 122 10.36 13.60 1.60
C SER A 122 10.92 14.70 2.51
N ARG A 123 10.07 15.39 3.26
CA ARG A 123 10.51 16.42 4.23
C ARG A 123 11.39 15.83 5.34
N ILE A 124 11.04 14.64 5.83
CA ILE A 124 11.82 13.97 6.88
C ILE A 124 13.22 13.64 6.36
N LEU A 125 13.32 12.96 5.22
CA LEU A 125 14.60 12.54 4.66
C LEU A 125 15.48 13.71 4.17
N ALA A 126 14.86 14.84 3.80
CA ALA A 126 15.58 16.05 3.40
C ALA A 126 16.02 16.94 4.57
N SER A 127 15.53 16.67 5.78
CA SER A 127 15.80 17.52 6.95
C SER A 127 17.08 17.08 7.67
N PRO A 128 18.07 17.98 7.85
CA PRO A 128 19.24 17.70 8.68
C PRO A 128 18.88 17.33 10.14
N LEU A 129 17.73 17.80 10.63
CA LEU A 129 17.24 17.49 11.97
C LEU A 129 16.91 16.01 12.14
N TYR A 130 16.41 15.35 11.09
CA TYR A 130 15.97 13.96 11.16
C TYR A 130 16.96 12.97 10.54
N ALA A 131 17.90 13.45 9.72
CA ALA A 131 18.91 12.62 9.07
C ALA A 131 19.68 11.67 10.02
N PRO A 132 20.04 12.06 11.27
CA PRO A 132 20.76 11.17 12.18
C PRO A 132 19.98 9.91 12.61
N PHE A 133 18.66 9.88 12.42
CA PHE A 133 17.81 8.75 12.83
C PHE A 133 17.66 7.66 11.78
N PHE A 134 18.21 7.87 10.58
CA PHE A 134 18.15 6.92 9.47
C PHE A 134 19.57 6.51 9.07
N SER A 135 19.70 5.35 8.42
CA SER A 135 21.00 4.93 7.90
C SER A 135 21.50 5.93 6.85
N HIS A 136 22.80 6.24 6.88
CA HIS A 136 23.39 7.21 5.96
C HIS A 136 23.13 6.87 4.49
N ASP A 137 23.30 5.60 4.10
CA ASP A 137 22.99 5.11 2.75
C ASP A 137 21.53 5.35 2.36
N TYR A 138 20.59 5.15 3.29
CA TYR A 138 19.16 5.31 3.04
C TYR A 138 18.82 6.75 2.67
N CYS A 139 19.28 7.72 3.47
CA CYS A 139 19.11 9.14 3.19
C CYS A 139 19.85 9.56 1.91
N ALA A 140 21.11 9.14 1.74
CA ALA A 140 21.92 9.50 0.58
C ALA A 140 21.26 9.04 -0.74
N ARG A 141 20.75 7.81 -0.79
CA ARG A 141 20.05 7.28 -1.98
C ARG A 141 18.79 8.06 -2.31
N PHE A 142 17.99 8.42 -1.31
CA PHE A 142 16.82 9.27 -1.52
C PHE A 142 17.22 10.67 -2.01
N LEU A 143 18.22 11.30 -1.38
CA LEU A 143 18.66 12.65 -1.73
C LEU A 143 19.20 12.73 -3.16
N ALA A 144 19.93 11.69 -3.61
CA ALA A 144 20.50 11.60 -4.94
C ALA A 144 19.45 11.33 -6.04
N SER A 145 18.51 10.41 -5.80
CA SER A 145 17.55 9.96 -6.82
C SER A 145 16.18 10.66 -6.77
N LYS A 146 15.83 11.24 -5.62
CA LYS A 146 14.47 11.65 -5.25
C LYS A 146 13.44 10.52 -5.34
N GLN A 147 13.89 9.27 -5.31
CA GLN A 147 13.04 8.09 -5.31
C GLN A 147 13.07 7.43 -3.94
N PHE A 148 11.89 7.02 -3.46
CA PHE A 148 11.80 6.20 -2.27
C PHE A 148 12.29 4.78 -2.55
N SER A 149 12.70 4.10 -1.48
CA SER A 149 13.00 2.67 -1.58
C SER A 149 11.79 1.88 -2.09
N GLN A 150 12.06 0.70 -2.66
CA GLN A 150 11.00 -0.23 -3.03
C GLN A 150 10.16 -0.67 -1.81
N GLY A 151 10.80 -0.82 -0.64
CA GLY A 151 10.16 -1.22 0.61
C GLY A 151 9.15 -0.17 1.08
N PHE A 152 9.55 1.10 1.14
CA PHE A 152 8.69 2.22 1.51
C PHE A 152 7.56 2.43 0.49
N SER A 153 7.88 2.41 -0.80
CA SER A 153 6.89 2.54 -1.87
C SER A 153 5.83 1.44 -1.79
N PHE A 154 6.25 0.21 -1.45
CA PHE A 154 5.31 -0.88 -1.19
C PHE A 154 4.48 -0.64 0.07
N LEU A 155 5.05 -0.12 1.16
CA LEU A 155 4.29 0.19 2.38
C LEU A 155 3.16 1.17 2.12
N VAL A 156 3.45 2.29 1.45
CA VAL A 156 2.44 3.29 1.04
C VAL A 156 1.41 2.67 0.08
N GLY A 157 1.85 1.80 -0.84
CA GLY A 157 0.97 0.89 -1.54
C GLY A 157 0.04 1.53 -2.57
N PHE A 158 0.42 2.68 -3.13
CA PHE A 158 -0.31 3.30 -4.25
C PHE A 158 0.37 2.99 -5.58
N SER A 159 -0.27 2.13 -6.38
CA SER A 159 0.15 1.86 -7.75
C SER A 159 -1.09 1.77 -8.64
N PRO A 160 -1.08 2.38 -9.85
CA PRO A 160 -2.21 2.32 -10.79
C PRO A 160 -2.63 0.91 -11.20
N SER A 161 -1.71 -0.05 -11.15
CA SER A 161 -1.96 -1.46 -11.49
C SER A 161 -2.38 -2.30 -10.29
N SER A 162 -2.18 -1.82 -9.07
CA SER A 162 -2.56 -2.53 -7.85
C SER A 162 -4.08 -2.51 -7.67
N PRO A 163 -4.70 -3.61 -7.20
CA PRO A 163 -6.10 -3.63 -6.79
C PRO A 163 -6.35 -2.87 -5.48
N LEU A 164 -5.31 -2.29 -4.85
CA LEU A 164 -5.43 -1.43 -3.66
C LEU A 164 -6.17 -2.08 -2.49
N LYS A 165 -6.11 -3.43 -2.36
CA LYS A 165 -6.81 -4.19 -1.31
C LYS A 165 -6.67 -3.58 0.09
N ARG A 166 -5.43 -3.24 0.49
CA ARG A 166 -5.14 -2.66 1.82
C ARG A 166 -5.86 -1.35 2.03
N TRP A 167 -5.85 -0.48 1.03
CA TRP A 167 -6.54 0.81 1.08
C TRP A 167 -8.05 0.66 1.07
N ASN A 168 -8.59 -0.22 0.23
CA ASN A 168 -10.03 -0.49 0.22
C ASN A 168 -10.50 -1.09 1.56
N MET A 169 -9.72 -1.97 2.19
CA MET A 169 -10.00 -2.46 3.56
C MET A 169 -9.97 -1.34 4.58
N PHE A 170 -8.94 -0.49 4.52
CA PHE A 170 -8.81 0.65 5.44
C PHE A 170 -10.02 1.59 5.33
N LEU A 171 -10.39 1.99 4.10
CA LEU A 171 -11.58 2.83 3.89
C LEU A 171 -12.86 2.14 4.32
N ARG A 172 -13.00 0.83 4.09
CA ARG A 172 -14.14 0.03 4.54
C ARG A 172 -14.29 0.13 6.06
N TRP A 173 -13.22 -0.16 6.82
CA TRP A 173 -13.22 -0.12 8.29
C TRP A 173 -13.54 1.26 8.84
N LEU A 174 -13.04 2.32 8.21
CA LEU A 174 -13.28 3.67 8.71
C LEU A 174 -14.66 4.21 8.31
N THR A 175 -15.19 3.81 7.17
CA THR A 175 -16.45 4.39 6.65
C THR A 175 -17.68 3.63 7.11
N ARG A 176 -17.67 2.30 7.03
CA ARG A 176 -18.80 1.46 7.47
C ARG A 176 -18.82 1.31 8.98
N LYS A 177 -20.00 1.14 9.56
CA LYS A 177 -20.20 0.88 10.98
C LYS A 177 -21.03 -0.38 11.17
N ASP A 178 -20.40 -1.42 11.70
CA ASP A 178 -21.06 -2.66 12.09
C ASP A 178 -20.29 -3.34 13.25
N HIS A 179 -20.45 -4.65 13.46
CA HIS A 179 -19.74 -5.37 14.52
C HIS A 179 -18.22 -5.50 14.28
N ILE A 180 -17.75 -5.25 13.06
CA ILE A 180 -16.36 -5.40 12.62
C ILE A 180 -15.77 -4.05 12.23
N ASP A 181 -16.56 -3.23 11.52
CA ASP A 181 -16.12 -1.96 10.94
C ASP A 181 -16.32 -0.79 11.96
N LEU A 182 -15.31 0.07 12.11
CA LEU A 182 -15.22 1.10 13.17
C LEU A 182 -16.14 2.32 12.97
N GLY A 183 -16.36 2.73 11.71
CA GLY A 183 -17.28 3.83 11.38
C GLY A 183 -16.83 5.23 11.80
N LEU A 184 -15.53 5.49 11.89
CA LEU A 184 -14.98 6.80 12.29
C LEU A 184 -15.19 7.91 11.24
N TRP A 185 -15.39 7.56 9.97
CA TRP A 185 -15.44 8.48 8.81
C TRP A 185 -16.82 8.54 8.14
N GLN A 186 -17.90 8.21 8.87
CA GLN A 186 -19.27 8.23 8.34
C GLN A 186 -19.72 9.61 7.81
N ASP A 187 -19.15 10.71 8.35
CA ASP A 187 -19.43 12.08 7.90
C ASP A 187 -18.49 12.58 6.79
N LEU A 188 -17.49 11.76 6.41
CA LEU A 188 -16.49 12.08 5.40
C LEU A 188 -16.72 11.28 4.12
N LEU A 189 -17.14 10.01 4.25
CA LEU A 189 -17.35 9.08 3.15
C LEU A 189 -18.66 8.32 3.33
N SER A 190 -19.24 7.87 2.21
CA SER A 190 -20.45 7.05 2.22
C SER A 190 -20.11 5.58 1.91
N PRO A 191 -20.74 4.60 2.59
CA PRO A 191 -20.65 3.19 2.21
C PRO A 191 -20.99 2.92 0.74
N SER A 192 -21.89 3.72 0.14
CA SER A 192 -22.33 3.62 -1.26
C SER A 192 -21.21 3.82 -2.29
N ASP A 193 -20.12 4.44 -1.88
CA ASP A 193 -19.02 4.83 -2.75
C ASP A 193 -17.83 3.90 -2.61
N LEU A 194 -17.77 3.10 -1.54
CA LEU A 194 -16.66 2.19 -1.25
C LEU A 194 -16.44 1.17 -2.37
N LEU A 195 -15.18 0.75 -2.49
CA LEU A 195 -14.73 -0.26 -3.42
C LEU A 195 -14.41 -1.57 -2.69
N LEU A 196 -14.64 -2.70 -3.36
CA LEU A 196 -14.39 -4.01 -2.78
C LEU A 196 -12.89 -4.18 -2.47
N PRO A 197 -12.50 -4.63 -1.28
CA PRO A 197 -11.12 -5.01 -0.97
C PRO A 197 -10.78 -6.37 -1.62
N LEU A 198 -10.72 -6.35 -2.94
CA LEU A 198 -10.54 -7.53 -3.77
C LEU A 198 -9.23 -8.24 -3.46
N ASP A 199 -9.30 -9.55 -3.25
CA ASP A 199 -8.15 -10.44 -3.19
C ASP A 199 -8.25 -11.58 -4.20
N THR A 200 -7.26 -12.46 -4.23
CA THR A 200 -7.20 -13.55 -5.20
C THR A 200 -8.31 -14.59 -5.02
N HIS A 201 -8.75 -14.84 -3.78
CA HIS A 201 -9.86 -15.75 -3.49
C HIS A 201 -11.19 -15.10 -3.90
N THR A 202 -11.41 -13.85 -3.47
CA THR A 202 -12.58 -13.05 -3.81
C THR A 202 -12.68 -12.82 -5.32
N LEU A 203 -11.57 -12.64 -6.02
CA LEU A 203 -11.52 -12.54 -7.49
C LEU A 203 -12.05 -13.82 -8.15
N ARG A 204 -11.57 -14.99 -7.70
CA ARG A 204 -11.97 -16.28 -8.27
C ARG A 204 -13.45 -16.54 -8.10
N ILE A 205 -13.99 -16.39 -6.89
CA ILE A 205 -15.42 -16.59 -6.65
C ILE A 205 -16.27 -15.52 -7.34
N SER A 206 -15.84 -14.26 -7.38
CA SER A 206 -16.59 -13.21 -8.07
C SER A 206 -16.69 -13.48 -9.57
N ARG A 207 -15.65 -14.05 -10.18
CA ARG A 207 -15.70 -14.51 -11.59
C ARG A 207 -16.65 -15.70 -11.77
N ALA A 208 -16.61 -16.67 -10.87
CA ALA A 208 -17.53 -17.81 -10.90
C ALA A 208 -19.00 -17.38 -10.79
N LEU A 209 -19.27 -16.38 -9.95
CA LEU A 209 -20.58 -15.76 -9.80
C LEU A 209 -20.91 -14.75 -10.91
N THR A 210 -20.07 -14.64 -11.96
CA THR A 210 -20.23 -13.70 -13.09
C THR A 210 -20.36 -12.22 -12.70
N LEU A 211 -19.85 -11.85 -11.52
CA LEU A 211 -19.82 -10.46 -11.06
C LEU A 211 -18.77 -9.63 -11.82
N LEU A 212 -17.77 -10.28 -12.41
CA LEU A 212 -16.81 -9.66 -13.31
C LEU A 212 -16.28 -10.67 -14.33
N GLN A 213 -15.85 -10.17 -15.49
CA GLN A 213 -15.22 -10.96 -16.55
C GLN A 213 -13.69 -10.88 -16.51
N ARG A 214 -13.14 -9.80 -15.96
CA ARG A 214 -11.71 -9.56 -15.93
C ARG A 214 -10.96 -10.65 -15.15
N LYS A 215 -9.91 -11.20 -15.78
CA LYS A 215 -9.03 -12.23 -15.20
C LYS A 215 -7.90 -11.65 -14.36
N SER A 216 -7.43 -10.46 -14.71
CA SER A 216 -6.29 -9.81 -14.06
C SER A 216 -6.65 -9.30 -12.67
N TYR A 217 -5.74 -9.51 -11.70
CA TYR A 217 -5.85 -8.98 -10.35
C TYR A 217 -5.34 -7.53 -10.30
N ASP A 218 -6.19 -6.58 -10.70
CA ASP A 218 -5.83 -5.18 -10.80
C ASP A 218 -6.99 -4.24 -10.42
N ARG A 219 -6.71 -2.93 -10.45
CA ARG A 219 -7.69 -1.88 -10.13
C ARG A 219 -8.95 -1.91 -11.00
N LYS A 220 -8.85 -2.34 -12.26
CA LYS A 220 -10.03 -2.41 -13.15
C LYS A 220 -10.97 -3.52 -12.70
N ALA A 221 -10.44 -4.66 -12.22
CA ALA A 221 -11.24 -5.75 -11.66
C ALA A 221 -12.02 -5.29 -10.42
N VAL A 222 -11.39 -4.47 -9.56
CA VAL A 222 -12.04 -3.87 -8.39
C VAL A 222 -13.23 -2.98 -8.79
N LEU A 223 -13.04 -2.12 -9.80
CA LEU A 223 -14.11 -1.24 -10.27
C LEU A 223 -15.27 -2.03 -10.86
N GLU A 224 -14.97 -3.05 -11.68
CA GLU A 224 -15.97 -3.90 -12.31
C GLU A 224 -16.81 -4.67 -11.28
N VAL A 225 -16.15 -5.36 -10.34
CA VAL A 225 -16.88 -6.13 -9.31
C VAL A 225 -17.65 -5.22 -8.36
N SER A 226 -17.12 -4.05 -8.00
CA SER A 226 -17.82 -3.09 -7.12
C SER A 226 -19.07 -2.53 -7.81
N ALA A 227 -18.98 -2.23 -9.10
CA ALA A 227 -20.13 -1.82 -9.91
C ALA A 227 -21.18 -2.95 -10.02
N ALA A 228 -20.74 -4.21 -10.10
CA ALA A 228 -21.64 -5.34 -10.06
C ALA A 228 -22.39 -5.45 -8.72
N LEU A 229 -21.68 -5.35 -7.60
CA LEU A 229 -22.28 -5.39 -6.27
C LEU A 229 -23.25 -4.23 -6.01
N LYS A 230 -22.97 -3.05 -6.57
CA LYS A 230 -23.83 -1.87 -6.47
C LYS A 230 -25.21 -2.08 -7.11
N ARG A 231 -25.35 -3.00 -8.07
CA ARG A 231 -26.65 -3.39 -8.66
C ARG A 231 -27.53 -4.16 -7.67
N PHE A 232 -26.94 -4.89 -6.72
CA PHE A 232 -27.67 -5.62 -5.69
C PHE A 232 -27.96 -4.75 -4.46
N CYS A 233 -27.03 -3.87 -4.10
CA CYS A 233 -27.17 -2.96 -2.95
C CYS A 233 -26.50 -1.61 -3.26
N ALA A 234 -27.29 -0.64 -3.71
CA ALA A 234 -26.76 0.67 -4.12
C ALA A 234 -26.23 1.51 -2.95
N HIS A 235 -26.84 1.37 -1.76
CA HIS A 235 -26.48 2.15 -0.57
C HIS A 235 -25.23 1.60 0.14
N ASP A 236 -24.90 0.33 -0.08
CA ASP A 236 -23.77 -0.34 0.56
C ASP A 236 -23.31 -1.55 -0.26
N PRO A 237 -22.62 -1.34 -1.39
CA PRO A 237 -22.17 -2.41 -2.28
C PRO A 237 -21.16 -3.35 -1.61
N ILE A 238 -20.45 -2.91 -0.56
CA ILE A 238 -19.33 -3.66 0.01
C ILE A 238 -19.77 -4.59 1.16
N ARG A 239 -21.06 -4.61 1.52
CA ARG A 239 -21.61 -5.53 2.54
C ARG A 239 -21.38 -7.01 2.24
N TYR A 240 -21.21 -7.34 0.96
CA TYR A 240 -20.99 -8.70 0.50
C TYR A 240 -19.53 -9.16 0.67
N ASP A 241 -18.61 -8.27 1.02
CA ASP A 241 -17.17 -8.57 1.10
C ASP A 241 -16.87 -9.77 2.00
N PHE A 242 -17.40 -9.77 3.23
CA PHE A 242 -17.16 -10.86 4.17
C PHE A 242 -17.68 -12.20 3.64
N ALA A 243 -18.90 -12.23 3.07
CA ALA A 243 -19.48 -13.45 2.52
C ALA A 243 -18.68 -13.97 1.31
N LEU A 244 -18.37 -13.09 0.35
CA LEU A 244 -17.57 -13.44 -0.83
C LEU A 244 -16.18 -13.94 -0.44
N TYR A 245 -15.51 -13.26 0.49
CA TYR A 245 -14.21 -13.68 1.00
C TYR A 245 -14.28 -15.07 1.64
N ARG A 246 -15.25 -15.33 2.53
CA ARG A 246 -15.38 -16.62 3.23
C ARG A 246 -15.71 -17.76 2.27
N ILE A 247 -16.60 -17.54 1.30
CA ILE A 247 -16.88 -18.54 0.25
C ILE A 247 -15.62 -18.78 -0.58
N GLY A 248 -14.97 -17.71 -1.06
CA GLY A 248 -13.76 -17.79 -1.87
C GLY A 248 -12.61 -18.53 -1.17
N GLN A 249 -12.42 -18.27 0.12
CA GLN A 249 -11.39 -18.90 0.96
C GLN A 249 -11.69 -20.39 1.20
N SER A 250 -12.95 -20.76 1.40
CA SER A 250 -13.33 -22.16 1.68
C SER A 250 -13.00 -23.12 0.53
N GLY A 251 -13.02 -22.63 -0.72
CA GLY A 251 -12.83 -23.43 -1.93
C GLY A 251 -13.95 -24.45 -2.22
N ALA A 252 -14.96 -24.58 -1.36
CA ALA A 252 -16.05 -25.56 -1.51
C ALA A 252 -16.86 -25.38 -2.80
N TRP A 253 -16.95 -24.14 -3.28
CA TRP A 253 -17.64 -23.75 -4.51
C TRP A 253 -17.00 -24.32 -5.79
N LEU A 254 -15.72 -24.74 -5.75
CA LEU A 254 -15.06 -25.31 -6.93
C LEU A 254 -15.71 -26.64 -7.34
N LYS A 255 -16.10 -27.47 -6.37
CA LYS A 255 -16.73 -28.77 -6.61
C LYS A 255 -18.11 -28.65 -7.27
N GLN A 256 -18.77 -27.51 -7.10
CA GLN A 256 -20.11 -27.23 -7.64
C GLN A 256 -20.08 -26.71 -9.09
N LEU A 257 -18.90 -26.28 -9.58
CA LEU A 257 -18.73 -25.85 -10.98
C LEU A 257 -18.26 -26.98 -11.89
N GLU A 258 -17.72 -28.05 -11.30
CA GLU A 258 -17.25 -29.25 -12.00
C GLU A 258 -18.35 -30.33 -12.11
N SER A 259 -19.49 -30.13 -11.42
CA SER A 259 -20.68 -30.98 -11.41
C SER A 259 -21.79 -30.42 -12.29
#